data_AF-A0A1G9TXT8-F1
#
_entry.id   AF-A0A1G9TXT8-F1
#
_cell.length_a   1.000
_cell.length_b   1.000
_cell.length_c   1.000
_cell.angle_alpha   90.00
_cell.angle_beta   90.00
_cell.angle_gamma   90.00
#
_symmetry.space_group_name_H-M   'P 1'
#
loop_
_entity.id
_entity.type
_entity.pdbx_description
1 polymer ?
#
loop_
_entity_poly.entity_id
_entity_poly.type
_entity_poly.pdbx_seq_one_letter_code
_entity_poly.pdbx_strand_id
1 'polypeptide(L)'
;MPQNESSDENTDNFLMSLKSLRKINNFSQKEMAEKLYMSESSYCRKENGKLQFTRTDIEIITALFECPYHIMVKGINKFLNYQ
;
A
#
# COMPACT_ATOMS: atom_id res chain seq x y z
N MET A 1 29.77 8.07 0.10
CA MET A 1 28.67 7.34 0.77
C MET A 1 27.43 7.41 -0.10
N PRO A 2 26.67 6.32 -0.26
CA PRO A 2 25.24 6.45 -0.53
C PRO A 2 24.43 5.75 0.58
N GLN A 3 23.45 6.46 1.12
CA GLN A 3 22.49 5.98 2.13
C GLN A 3 21.06 5.95 1.54
N ASN A 4 20.88 5.50 0.29
CA ASN A 4 19.61 5.68 -0.45
C ASN A 4 19.02 4.42 -1.11
N GLU A 5 19.53 3.22 -0.86
CA GLU A 5 18.99 2.00 -1.52
C GLU A 5 17.82 1.35 -0.75
N SER A 6 17.70 1.60 0.56
CA SER A 6 16.70 0.95 1.43
C SER A 6 15.33 1.63 1.48
N SER A 7 15.23 2.91 1.08
CA SER A 7 13.96 3.64 1.02
C SER A 7 13.06 3.19 -0.12
N ASP A 8 13.68 2.82 -1.23
CA ASP A 8 12.99 2.57 -2.49
C ASP A 8 12.38 1.17 -2.51
N GLU A 9 13.12 0.17 -2.00
CA GLU A 9 12.60 -1.21 -1.84
C GLU A 9 11.40 -1.27 -0.90
N ASN A 10 11.43 -0.53 0.22
CA ASN A 10 10.31 -0.48 1.17
C ASN A 10 9.06 0.14 0.54
N THR A 11 9.24 1.16 -0.29
CA THR A 11 8.14 1.81 -1.02
C THR A 11 7.52 0.85 -2.02
N ASP A 12 8.35 0.17 -2.82
CA ASP A 12 7.88 -0.80 -3.81
C ASP A 12 7.16 -1.97 -3.14
N ASN A 13 7.71 -2.52 -2.05
CA ASN A 13 7.08 -3.59 -1.29
C ASN A 13 5.74 -3.16 -0.68
N PHE A 14 5.65 -1.94 -0.13
CA PHE A 14 4.39 -1.40 0.36
C PHE A 14 3.34 -1.30 -0.75
N LEU A 15 3.70 -0.74 -1.91
CA LEU A 15 2.77 -0.58 -3.04
C LEU A 15 2.28 -1.93 -3.58
N MET A 16 3.18 -2.92 -3.69
CA MET A 16 2.83 -4.29 -4.09
C MET A 16 1.89 -4.96 -3.07
N SER A 17 2.18 -4.83 -1.78
CA SER A 17 1.37 -5.36 -0.70
C SER A 17 -0.02 -4.72 -0.69
N LEU A 18 -0.11 -3.39 -0.81
CA LEU A 18 -1.38 -2.66 -0.84
C LEU A 18 -2.24 -3.08 -2.04
N LYS A 19 -1.64 -3.18 -3.23
CA LYS A 19 -2.34 -3.62 -4.44
C LYS A 19 -2.87 -5.05 -4.31
N SER A 20 -2.12 -5.92 -3.64
CA SER A 20 -2.52 -7.31 -3.39
C SER A 20 -3.68 -7.38 -2.41
N LEU A 21 -3.60 -6.68 -1.27
CA LEU A 21 -4.69 -6.59 -0.30
C LEU A 21 -5.97 -6.05 -0.94
N ARG A 22 -5.87 -4.98 -1.73
CA ARG A 22 -7.02 -4.41 -2.44
C ARG A 22 -7.69 -5.45 -3.33
N LYS A 23 -6.91 -6.18 -4.13
CA LYS A 23 -7.43 -7.21 -5.04
C LYS A 23 -8.04 -8.41 -4.31
N ILE A 24 -7.39 -8.90 -3.25
CA ILE A 24 -7.91 -10.03 -2.44
C ILE A 24 -9.25 -9.67 -1.80
N ASN A 25 -9.42 -8.42 -1.38
CA ASN A 25 -10.67 -7.90 -0.84
C ASN A 25 -11.69 -7.46 -1.92
N ASN A 26 -11.41 -7.72 -3.20
CA ASN A 26 -12.25 -7.35 -4.34
C ASN A 26 -12.59 -5.85 -4.45
N PHE A 27 -11.73 -4.97 -3.96
CA PHE A 27 -11.91 -3.53 -4.12
C PHE A 27 -11.36 -3.05 -5.47
N SER A 28 -12.16 -2.28 -6.18
CA SER A 28 -11.70 -1.45 -7.29
C SER A 28 -10.82 -0.30 -6.80
N GLN A 29 -10.10 0.36 -7.72
CA GLN A 29 -9.35 1.57 -7.37
C GLN A 29 -10.27 2.71 -6.92
N LYS A 30 -11.48 2.81 -7.50
CA LYS A 30 -12.51 3.77 -7.10
C LYS A 30 -12.96 3.56 -5.66
N GLU A 31 -13.37 2.34 -5.29
CA GLU A 31 -13.82 2.03 -3.92
C GLU A 31 -12.71 2.25 -2.91
N MET A 32 -11.46 1.94 -3.28
CA MET A 32 -10.33 2.18 -2.40
C MET A 32 -10.06 3.68 -2.22
N ALA A 33 -10.21 4.48 -3.27
CA ALA A 33 -10.12 5.93 -3.18
C ALA A 33 -11.20 6.53 -2.27
N GLU A 34 -12.43 6.03 -2.35
CA GLU A 34 -13.54 6.44 -1.48
C GLU A 34 -13.23 6.17 0.00
N LYS A 35 -12.67 4.99 0.32
CA LYS A 35 -12.24 4.64 1.69
C LYS A 35 -11.11 5.55 2.22
N LEU A 36 -10.30 6.09 1.32
CA LEU A 36 -9.21 7.01 1.62
C LEU A 36 -9.61 8.48 1.50
N TYR A 37 -10.88 8.79 1.26
CA TYR A 37 -11.39 10.15 1.09
C TYR A 37 -10.63 10.94 0.00
N MET A 38 -10.30 10.29 -1.12
CA MET A 38 -9.61 10.91 -2.26
C MET A 38 -10.26 10.56 -3.60
N SER A 39 -9.84 11.23 -4.68
CA SER A 39 -10.29 10.88 -6.02
C SER A 39 -9.66 9.55 -6.48
N GLU A 40 -10.38 8.81 -7.32
CA GLU A 40 -9.87 7.60 -7.97
C GLU A 40 -8.55 7.86 -8.72
N SER A 41 -8.45 8.99 -9.42
CA SER A 41 -7.24 9.39 -10.12
C SER A 41 -6.04 9.62 -9.19
N SER A 42 -6.27 10.18 -8.00
CA SER A 42 -5.24 10.37 -6.97
C SER A 42 -4.76 9.01 -6.45
N TYR A 43 -5.71 8.13 -6.08
CA TYR A 43 -5.39 6.78 -5.62
C TYR A 43 -4.63 5.97 -6.68
N CYS A 44 -5.10 5.98 -7.93
CA CYS A 44 -4.44 5.28 -9.03
C CYS A 44 -3.00 5.75 -9.24
N ARG A 45 -2.74 7.07 -9.20
CA ARG A 45 -1.37 7.59 -9.29
C ARG A 45 -0.51 7.16 -8.10
N LYS A 46 -1.06 7.15 -6.89
CA LYS A 46 -0.35 6.72 -5.68
C LYS A 46 -0.04 5.22 -5.71
N GLU A 47 -1.02 4.36 -6.01
CA GLU A 47 -0.84 2.90 -6.10
C GLU A 47 0.21 2.52 -7.17
N ASN A 48 0.32 3.29 -8.25
CA ASN A 48 1.32 3.08 -9.30
C ASN A 48 2.65 3.80 -9.04
N GLY A 49 2.90 4.30 -7.81
CA GLY A 49 4.16 4.93 -7.42
C GLY A 49 4.43 6.29 -8.08
N LYS A 50 3.43 6.91 -8.73
CA LYS A 50 3.55 8.24 -9.35
C LYS A 50 3.32 9.38 -8.37
N LEU A 51 2.75 9.08 -7.21
CA LEU A 51 2.55 9.99 -6.09
C LEU A 51 2.77 9.23 -4.79
N GLN A 52 3.22 9.93 -3.74
CA GLN A 52 3.43 9.33 -2.43
C GLN A 52 2.13 9.29 -1.63
N PHE A 53 1.95 8.24 -0.83
CA PHE A 53 0.93 8.21 0.22
C PHE A 53 1.37 9.09 1.39
N THR A 54 0.43 9.82 1.97
CA THR A 54 0.69 10.61 3.18
C THR A 54 0.68 9.70 4.41
N ARG A 55 1.16 10.21 5.55
CA ARG A 55 1.07 9.50 6.83
C ARG A 55 -0.38 9.15 7.20
N THR A 56 -1.31 10.09 6.98
CA THR A 56 -2.75 9.87 7.21
C THR A 56 -3.31 8.79 6.30
N ASP A 57 -2.91 8.78 5.01
CA ASP A 57 -3.34 7.72 4.09
C ASP A 57 -2.90 6.34 4.61
N ILE A 58 -1.65 6.24 5.08
CA ILE A 58 -1.08 4.99 5.61
C ILE A 58 -1.83 4.55 6.87
N GLU A 59 -2.14 5.45 7.80
CA GLU A 59 -2.92 5.14 9.01
C GLU A 59 -4.28 4.53 8.63
N ILE A 60 -5.01 5.13 7.68
CA ILE A 60 -6.29 4.62 7.19
C ILE A 60 -6.12 3.24 6.53
N ILE A 61 -5.11 3.06 5.68
CA ILE A 61 -4.82 1.78 5.02
C ILE A 61 -4.54 0.68 6.05
N THR A 62 -3.69 0.95 7.04
CA THR A 62 -3.31 -0.05 8.06
C THR A 62 -4.49 -0.44 8.94
N ALA A 63 -5.39 0.51 9.23
CA ALA A 63 -6.62 0.24 9.96
C ALA A 63 -7.62 -0.55 9.11
N LEU A 64 -7.81 -0.17 7.84
CA LEU A 64 -8.75 -0.82 6.92
C LEU A 64 -8.45 -2.31 6.71
N PHE A 65 -7.18 -2.68 6.61
CA PHE A 65 -6.76 -4.06 6.37
C PHE A 65 -6.26 -4.79 7.61
N GLU A 66 -6.35 -4.16 8.79
CA GLU A 66 -5.81 -4.68 10.05
C GLU A 66 -4.36 -5.19 9.90
N CYS A 67 -3.58 -4.51 9.05
CA CYS A 67 -2.24 -4.92 8.64
C CYS A 67 -1.25 -3.78 8.90
N PRO A 68 -0.36 -3.92 9.90
CA PRO A 68 0.61 -2.88 10.22
C PRO A 68 1.58 -2.56 9.08
N TYR A 69 1.96 -1.29 8.93
CA TYR A 69 2.86 -0.82 7.86
C TYR A 69 4.17 -1.63 7.78
N HIS A 70 4.78 -1.96 8.92
CA HIS A 70 6.04 -2.71 8.97
C HIS A 70 5.91 -4.15 8.42
N ILE A 71 4.71 -4.71 8.36
CA ILE A 71 4.42 -6.00 7.69
C ILE A 71 4.28 -5.77 6.18
N MET A 72 3.56 -4.73 5.79
CA MET A 72 3.34 -4.39 4.38
C MET A 72 4.66 -4.16 3.63
N VAL A 73 5.63 -3.46 4.23
CA VAL A 73 6.96 -3.20 3.62
C VAL A 73 7.86 -4.44 3.57
N LYS A 74 7.60 -5.47 4.39
CA LYS A 74 8.33 -6.75 4.33
C LYS A 74 7.83 -7.68 3.21
N GLY A 75 6.69 -7.33 2.60
CA GLY A 75 6.03 -8.07 1.53
C GLY A 75 5.06 -9.13 2.06
N ILE A 76 3.76 -8.91 1.83
CA ILE A 76 2.68 -9.81 2.31
C ILE A 76 2.77 -11.22 1.71
N ASN A 77 3.31 -11.36 0.49
CA ASN A 77 3.49 -12.67 -0.17
C ASN A 77 4.44 -13.62 0.60
N LYS A 78 5.33 -13.08 1.44
CA LYS A 78 6.19 -13.91 2.30
C LYS A 78 5.46 -14.44 3.54
N PHE A 79 4.31 -13.87 3.89
CA PHE A 79 3.53 -14.22 5.08
C PHE A 79 2.28 -15.06 4.78
N LEU A 80 1.67 -14.94 3.60
CA LEU A 80 0.45 -15.69 3.24
C LEU A 80 0.68 -17.16 2.84
N ASN A 81 1.94 -17.61 2.75
CA ASN A 81 2.30 -18.99 2.38
C ASN A 81 2.55 -19.92 3.60
N TYR A 82 2.06 -19.57 4.79
CA TYR A 82 2.11 -20.41 5.99
C TYR A 82 0.70 -20.76 6.49
N GLN A 83 -0.12 -21.36 5.62
CA GLN A 83 -1.39 -22.01 5.98
C GLN A 83 -1.33 -23.47 5.55
#